data_AF-A0A8J4TTL2-F1
#
_entry.id   AF-A0A8J4TTL2-F1
#
_cell.length_a   1.000
_cell.length_b   1.000
_cell.length_c   1.000
_cell.angle_alpha   90.00
_cell.angle_beta   90.00
_cell.angle_gamma   90.00
#
_symmetry.space_group_name_H-M   'P 1'
#
loop_
_entity.id
_entity.type
_entity.pdbx_description
1 polymer ?
#
loop_
_entity_poly.entity_id
_entity_poly.type
_entity_poly.pdbx_seq_one_letter_code
_entity_poly.pdbx_strand_id
1 'polypeptide(L)'
;MKINPFVTSSRRKNRKRHFNAPSHIRRKIMSSPLSKELRQKYNVRSMPIRKDDEVQVVRGHYKGQQIGKVVQVYRKKYVIYIERVQREKANGTTVHVGIHPSK
;
A
#
# COMPACT_ATOMS: atom_id res chain seq x y z
N MET A 1 7.91 -27.86 -3.86
CA MET A 1 6.66 -28.00 -3.09
C MET A 1 6.88 -27.44 -1.69
N LYS A 2 5.85 -26.98 -0.97
CA LYS A 2 6.05 -26.50 0.41
C LYS A 2 6.31 -27.71 1.32
N ILE A 3 7.31 -27.63 2.20
CA ILE A 3 7.67 -28.76 3.09
C ILE A 3 6.73 -28.84 4.30
N ASN A 4 6.25 -27.70 4.81
CA ASN A 4 5.40 -27.64 5.99
C ASN A 4 3.93 -27.99 5.66
N PRO A 5 3.35 -29.05 6.27
CA PRO A 5 1.98 -29.50 5.99
C PRO A 5 0.90 -28.51 6.46
N PHE A 6 1.17 -27.67 7.45
CA PHE A 6 0.23 -26.67 7.96
C PHE A 6 0.07 -25.46 7.02
N VAL A 7 0.95 -25.30 6.02
CA VAL A 7 0.91 -24.19 5.07
C VAL A 7 0.12 -24.58 3.82
N THR A 8 -1.15 -24.18 3.79
CA THR A 8 -2.02 -24.49 2.65
C THR A 8 -1.54 -23.86 1.32
N SER A 9 -1.60 -24.63 0.23
CA SER A 9 -1.44 -24.17 -1.17
C SER A 9 -2.78 -23.83 -1.84
N SER A 10 -3.91 -24.10 -1.19
CA SER A 10 -5.24 -23.90 -1.78
C SER A 10 -5.53 -22.42 -2.06
N ARG A 11 -5.82 -22.11 -3.34
CA ARG A 11 -6.18 -20.76 -3.80
C ARG A 11 -7.38 -20.18 -3.03
N ARG A 12 -8.41 -21.00 -2.76
CA ARG A 12 -9.63 -20.60 -2.04
C ARG A 12 -9.32 -20.15 -0.61
N LYS A 13 -8.52 -20.95 0.12
CA LYS A 13 -8.12 -20.64 1.50
C LYS A 13 -7.28 -19.36 1.57
N ASN A 14 -6.34 -19.18 0.65
CA ASN A 14 -5.48 -17.99 0.59
C ASN A 14 -6.26 -16.70 0.28
N ARG A 15 -7.18 -16.74 -0.71
CA ARG A 15 -8.05 -15.59 -1.01
C ARG A 15 -8.95 -15.23 0.17
N LYS A 16 -9.59 -16.23 0.81
CA LYS A 16 -10.44 -16.01 1.99
C LYS A 16 -9.65 -15.32 3.11
N ARG A 17 -8.43 -15.80 3.40
CA ARG A 17 -7.54 -15.19 4.42
C ARG A 17 -7.17 -13.75 4.08
N HIS A 18 -6.87 -13.44 2.82
CA HIS A 18 -6.51 -12.09 2.40
C HIS A 18 -7.69 -11.12 2.58
N PHE A 19 -8.83 -11.38 1.94
CA PHE A 19 -9.96 -10.44 1.92
C PHE A 19 -10.67 -10.30 3.28
N ASN A 20 -10.69 -11.37 4.10
CA ASN A 20 -11.32 -11.35 5.42
C ASN A 20 -10.33 -10.97 6.55
N ALA A 21 -9.13 -10.52 6.23
CA ALA A 21 -8.14 -10.17 7.24
C ALA A 21 -8.64 -9.05 8.19
N PRO A 22 -8.41 -9.15 9.51
CA PRO A 22 -8.67 -8.08 10.47
C PRO A 22 -7.69 -6.90 10.28
N SER A 23 -8.03 -5.73 10.83
CA SER A 23 -7.30 -4.46 10.60
C SER A 23 -5.80 -4.53 10.92
N HIS A 24 -5.40 -5.20 12.01
CA HIS A 24 -4.00 -5.34 12.39
C HIS A 24 -3.20 -6.23 11.41
N ILE A 25 -3.84 -7.23 10.80
CA ILE A 25 -3.24 -8.04 9.72
C ILE A 25 -3.18 -7.22 8.43
N ARG A 26 -4.25 -6.47 8.10
CA ARG A 26 -4.24 -5.57 6.93
C ARG A 26 -3.13 -4.54 6.99
N ARG A 27 -2.80 -4.03 8.19
CA ARG A 27 -1.64 -3.15 8.40
C ARG A 27 -0.34 -3.80 7.91
N LYS A 28 -0.09 -5.08 8.24
CA LYS A 28 1.11 -5.80 7.78
C LYS A 28 1.08 -6.07 6.28
N ILE A 29 -0.09 -6.39 5.72
CA ILE A 29 -0.26 -6.61 4.26
C ILE A 29 0.00 -5.33 3.48
N MET A 30 -0.45 -4.18 3.99
CA MET A 30 -0.28 -2.86 3.40
C MET A 30 1.09 -2.24 3.74
N SER A 31 2.16 -2.93 3.34
CA SER A 31 3.54 -2.47 3.47
C SER A 31 4.11 -1.97 2.14
N SER A 32 5.04 -1.02 2.21
CA SER A 32 5.76 -0.48 1.05
C SER A 32 7.26 -0.61 1.20
N PRO A 33 7.99 -0.75 0.08
CA PRO A 33 9.44 -0.75 0.10
C PRO A 33 10.00 0.61 0.51
N LEU A 34 11.06 0.61 1.30
CA LEU A 34 11.79 1.84 1.65
C LEU A 34 12.70 2.28 0.49
N SER A 35 13.08 3.57 0.48
CA SER A 35 14.12 4.13 -0.39
C SER A 35 15.50 3.51 -0.09
N LYS A 36 16.46 3.63 -1.01
CA LYS A 36 17.80 3.03 -0.82
C LYS A 36 18.50 3.54 0.44
N GLU A 37 18.39 4.84 0.70
CA GLU A 37 18.95 5.50 1.90
C GLU A 37 18.33 4.95 3.19
N LEU A 38 16.99 4.86 3.24
CA LEU A 38 16.29 4.33 4.41
C LEU A 38 16.56 2.84 4.62
N ARG A 39 16.74 2.07 3.55
CA ARG A 39 17.15 0.66 3.64
C ARG A 39 18.54 0.53 4.24
N GLN A 40 19.49 1.38 3.85
CA GLN A 40 20.84 1.35 4.40
C GLN A 40 20.84 1.76 5.88
N LYS A 41 20.05 2.79 6.24
CA LYS A 41 19.96 3.29 7.62
C LYS A 41 19.32 2.27 8.57
N TYR A 42 18.23 1.63 8.18
CA TYR A 42 17.44 0.77 9.07
C TYR A 42 17.60 -0.73 8.81
N ASN A 43 18.33 -1.11 7.76
CA ASN A 43 18.52 -2.50 7.33
C ASN A 43 17.21 -3.29 7.12
N VAL A 44 16.14 -2.60 6.69
CA VAL A 44 14.82 -3.19 6.45
C VAL A 44 14.36 -2.86 5.04
N ARG A 45 13.84 -3.86 4.32
CA ARG A 45 13.38 -3.68 2.93
C ARG A 45 12.05 -2.93 2.81
N SER A 46 11.12 -3.18 3.73
CA SER A 46 9.74 -2.69 3.65
C SER A 46 9.11 -2.47 5.02
N MET A 47 8.27 -1.44 5.14
CA MET A 47 7.56 -1.09 6.37
C MET A 47 6.05 -0.89 6.11
N PRO A 48 5.18 -1.19 7.09
CA PRO A 48 3.76 -0.82 7.04
C PRO A 48 3.60 0.69 6.95
N ILE A 49 2.82 1.18 5.98
CA ILE A 49 2.57 2.61 5.80
C ILE A 49 1.72 3.17 6.94
N ARG A 50 2.04 4.38 7.35
CA ARG A 50 1.28 5.20 8.29
C ARG A 50 0.78 6.48 7.62
N LYS A 51 -0.20 7.11 8.29
CA LYS A 51 -0.56 8.48 7.99
C LYS A 51 0.67 9.36 8.25
N ASP A 52 0.82 10.40 7.46
CA ASP A 52 1.88 11.39 7.56
C ASP A 52 3.27 10.93 7.05
N ASP A 53 3.41 9.70 6.57
CA ASP A 53 4.60 9.27 5.84
C ASP A 53 4.70 9.99 4.48
N GLU A 54 5.92 10.34 4.08
CA GLU A 54 6.22 10.84 2.73
C GLU A 54 6.51 9.67 1.78
N VAL A 55 5.79 9.64 0.65
CA VAL A 55 5.87 8.54 -0.31
C VAL A 55 5.98 9.07 -1.74
N GLN A 56 6.61 8.26 -2.59
CA GLN A 56 6.70 8.48 -4.02
C GLN A 56 6.07 7.31 -4.77
N VAL A 57 5.26 7.59 -5.79
CA VAL A 57 4.68 6.55 -6.64
C VAL A 57 5.70 6.10 -7.67
N VAL A 58 6.08 4.81 -7.65
CA VAL A 58 7.14 4.26 -8.51
C VAL A 58 6.59 3.65 -9.79
N ARG A 59 5.36 3.11 -9.79
CA ARG A 59 4.73 2.54 -10.99
C ARG A 59 3.27 2.94 -11.18
N GLY A 60 2.85 2.96 -12.45
CA GLY A 60 1.49 3.30 -12.88
C GLY A 60 1.38 4.73 -13.43
N HIS A 61 0.15 5.17 -13.69
CA HIS A 61 -0.15 6.45 -14.33
C HIS A 61 0.40 7.67 -13.57
N TYR A 62 0.45 7.59 -12.24
CA TYR A 62 0.92 8.68 -11.38
C TYR A 62 2.42 8.60 -11.06
N LYS A 63 3.18 7.77 -11.79
CA LYS A 63 4.64 7.69 -11.66
C LYS A 63 5.29 9.02 -12.02
N GLY A 64 6.29 9.43 -11.25
CA GLY A 64 7.06 10.66 -11.52
C GLY A 64 6.40 11.93 -10.98
N GLN A 65 5.21 11.83 -10.38
CA GLN A 65 4.71 12.89 -9.52
C GLN A 65 5.64 13.07 -8.33
N GLN A 66 5.71 14.32 -7.85
CA GLN A 66 6.51 14.69 -6.69
C GLN A 66 6.13 13.85 -5.47
N ILE A 67 7.08 13.73 -4.54
CA ILE A 67 6.85 13.13 -3.23
C ILE A 67 5.63 13.79 -2.60
N GLY A 68 4.76 12.96 -2.04
CA GLY A 68 3.51 13.38 -1.43
C GLY A 68 3.30 12.71 -0.09
N LYS A 69 2.63 13.43 0.81
CA LYS A 69 2.30 12.94 2.14
C LYS A 69 1.07 12.02 2.09
N VAL A 70 1.08 10.96 2.89
CA VAL A 70 -0.07 10.06 3.03
C VAL A 70 -1.14 10.73 3.90
N VAL A 71 -2.25 11.11 3.26
CA VAL A 71 -3.40 11.74 3.92
C VAL A 71 -4.18 10.73 4.76
N GLN A 72 -4.40 9.54 4.19
CA GLN A 72 -5.20 8.51 4.83
C GLN A 72 -4.84 7.11 4.32
N VAL A 73 -4.79 6.14 5.24
CA VAL A 73 -4.62 4.72 4.96
C VAL A 73 -5.98 4.02 5.05
N TYR A 74 -6.63 3.77 3.91
CA TYR A 74 -7.94 3.14 3.88
C TYR A 74 -7.86 1.61 3.81
N ARG A 75 -7.63 0.98 4.97
CA ARG A 75 -7.45 -0.47 5.10
C ARG A 75 -8.64 -1.31 4.64
N LYS A 76 -9.87 -0.78 4.67
CA LYS A 76 -11.06 -1.53 4.20
C LYS A 76 -10.97 -1.84 2.70
N LYS A 77 -10.41 -0.90 1.92
CA LYS A 77 -10.28 -0.97 0.45
C LYS A 77 -8.87 -1.30 -0.05
N TYR A 78 -7.89 -1.54 0.83
CA TYR A 78 -6.48 -1.79 0.46
C TYR A 78 -5.84 -0.66 -0.35
N VAL A 79 -6.20 0.59 -0.06
CA VAL A 79 -5.66 1.76 -0.74
C VAL A 79 -5.15 2.81 0.23
N ILE A 80 -4.19 3.60 -0.23
CA ILE A 80 -3.70 4.82 0.39
C ILE A 80 -4.10 6.03 -0.45
N TYR A 81 -4.37 7.14 0.22
CA TYR A 81 -4.58 8.44 -0.41
C TYR A 81 -3.36 9.32 -0.15
N ILE A 82 -2.84 9.89 -1.23
CA ILE A 82 -1.65 10.75 -1.23
C ILE A 82 -2.12 12.13 -1.66
N GLU A 83 -1.68 13.17 -0.95
CA GLU A 83 -2.19 14.55 -1.07
C GLU A 83 -2.22 15.06 -2.52
N ARG A 84 -1.14 14.86 -3.27
CA ARG A 84 -0.96 15.36 -4.64
C ARG A 84 -1.49 14.41 -5.73
N VAL A 85 -2.02 13.26 -5.34
CA VAL A 85 -2.54 12.24 -6.27
C VAL A 85 -4.05 12.36 -6.34
N GLN A 86 -4.52 13.28 -7.19
CA GLN A 86 -5.94 13.61 -7.34
C GLN A 86 -6.39 13.48 -8.79
N ARG A 87 -7.70 13.39 -8.98
CA ARG A 87 -8.37 13.53 -10.28
C ARG A 87 -9.52 14.52 -10.15
N GLU A 88 -9.74 15.30 -11.19
CA GLU A 88 -10.90 16.17 -11.30
C GLU A 88 -12.13 15.38 -11.77
N LYS A 89 -13.28 15.75 -11.23
CA LYS A 89 -14.59 15.30 -11.69
C LYS A 89 -15.15 16.31 -12.69
N ALA A 90 -16.16 15.90 -13.46
CA ALA A 90 -16.87 16.77 -14.40
C ALA A 90 -17.52 18.01 -13.73
N ASN A 91 -17.76 17.96 -12.42
CA ASN A 91 -18.30 19.07 -11.63
C ASN A 91 -17.22 20.01 -11.07
N GLY A 92 -15.95 19.89 -11.49
CA GLY A 92 -14.84 20.74 -11.05
C GLY A 92 -14.25 20.40 -9.67
N THR A 93 -14.84 19.46 -8.92
CA THR A 93 -14.27 19.04 -7.62
C THR A 93 -13.16 18.01 -7.78
N THR A 94 -12.11 18.09 -6.95
CA THR A 94 -11.01 17.11 -6.95
C THR A 94 -11.27 15.98 -5.96
N VAL A 95 -10.84 14.77 -6.33
CA VAL A 95 -10.90 13.59 -5.44
C VAL A 95 -9.59 12.83 -5.48
N HIS A 96 -9.15 12.39 -4.31
CA HIS A 96 -7.96 11.57 -4.15
C HIS A 96 -8.12 10.21 -4.84
N VAL A 97 -7.10 9.83 -5.61
CA VAL A 97 -7.08 8.53 -6.26
C VAL A 97 -6.47 7.51 -5.31
N GLY A 98 -7.16 6.39 -5.12
CA GLY A 98 -6.69 5.30 -4.28
C GLY A 98 -5.53 4.55 -4.93
N ILE A 99 -4.36 4.57 -4.32
CA ILE A 99 -3.18 3.85 -4.78
C ILE A 99 -2.95 2.63 -3.89
N HIS A 100 -2.58 1.49 -4.49
CA HIS A 100 -2.17 0.33 -3.69
C HIS A 100 -0.75 0.57 -3.16
N PRO A 101 -0.47 0.32 -1.88
CA PRO A 101 0.82 0.63 -1.24
C PRO A 101 2.04 0.01 -1.93
N SER A 102 1.90 -1.16 -2.55
CA SER A 102 3.02 -1.79 -3.27
C SER A 102 3.32 -1.17 -4.66
N LYS A 103 2.67 -0.06 -5.04
CA LYS A 103 2.93 0.66 -6.30
C LYS A 103 3.99 1.74 -6.14
#